data_AF-A0A853FQZ5-F1
#
_entry.id   AF-A0A853FQZ5-F1
#
_cell.length_a   1.000
_cell.length_b   1.000
_cell.length_c   1.000
_cell.angle_alpha   90.00
_cell.angle_beta   90.00
_cell.angle_gamma   90.00
#
_symmetry.space_group_name_H-M   'P 1'
#
loop_
_entity.id
_entity.type
_entity.pdbx_description
1 polymer ?
#
loop_
_entity_poly.entity_id
_entity_poly.type
_entity_poly.pdbx_seq_one_letter_code
_entity_poly.pdbx_strand_id
1 'polypeptide(L)'
;MIPRASDLAQLSPANRAKVIYSAAQSELQSRLWRAALGDGDNSDKKTDGLGQNGLASDSLLQLLGGQNGAGAVQGCNCGCACSCHQKAAAPASFSLDCIEDLKGAIGDVAEERSRAMGASIGTQATVSAARGTVVSGLALGANTRFAPALAMAESRTGIPATALAAIVDAEAAKGHDGSWNTMSRNPRSSAAGLGQFLSGTWEQLAETSGTWLNQVASQRGWLDGRGKVQAGARSELLALRYDGQASILGVADLAKMNLTRLEQSGIRVNTDAETLAKSAYLSHHLGVGDAKKFLAGGIEPGRARMLLAAQIGSGAADQRIAAAGNATQAHRQWLLGFIDRRIRPAQFAG
;
A
#
# COMPACT_ATOMS: atom_id res chain seq x y z
N MET A 1 -23.71 -13.98 6.42
CA MET A 1 -24.67 -14.48 5.39
C MET A 1 -24.04 -15.72 4.79
N ILE A 2 -24.73 -16.86 4.84
CA ILE A 2 -24.18 -18.15 4.39
C ILE A 2 -24.24 -18.18 2.84
N PRO A 3 -23.15 -18.55 2.12
CA PRO A 3 -23.20 -18.71 0.66
C PRO A 3 -24.21 -19.79 0.26
N ARG A 4 -24.84 -19.67 -0.91
CA ARG A 4 -25.89 -20.62 -1.30
C ARG A 4 -25.26 -21.99 -1.60
N ALA A 5 -26.02 -23.05 -1.36
CA ALA A 5 -25.52 -24.42 -1.53
C ALA A 5 -24.99 -24.69 -2.95
N SER A 6 -25.57 -24.04 -3.97
CA SER A 6 -25.15 -24.06 -5.36
C SER A 6 -23.69 -23.63 -5.58
N ASP A 7 -23.28 -22.55 -4.91
CA ASP A 7 -21.98 -21.89 -5.14
C ASP A 7 -20.87 -22.68 -4.45
N LEU A 8 -21.17 -23.23 -3.26
CA LEU A 8 -20.31 -24.18 -2.58
C LEU A 8 -20.11 -25.45 -3.42
N ALA A 9 -21.13 -25.98 -4.09
CA ALA A 9 -21.06 -27.27 -4.78
C ALA A 9 -19.99 -27.33 -5.89
N GLN A 10 -19.68 -26.20 -6.54
CA GLN A 10 -18.68 -26.12 -7.61
C GLN A 10 -17.22 -26.13 -7.12
N LEU A 11 -16.97 -25.88 -5.83
CA LEU A 11 -15.62 -25.91 -5.25
C LEU A 11 -15.21 -27.34 -4.87
N SER A 12 -13.91 -27.64 -5.00
CA SER A 12 -13.34 -28.90 -4.52
C SER A 12 -13.59 -29.08 -3.00
N PRO A 13 -13.74 -30.31 -2.48
CA PRO A 13 -14.10 -30.54 -1.08
C PRO A 13 -13.18 -29.84 -0.07
N ALA A 14 -11.87 -29.79 -0.34
CA ALA A 14 -10.90 -29.07 0.47
C ALA A 14 -11.08 -27.55 0.43
N ASN A 15 -11.37 -26.97 -0.75
CA ASN A 15 -11.62 -25.54 -0.89
C ASN A 15 -12.96 -25.14 -0.23
N ARG A 16 -14.00 -25.98 -0.32
CA ARG A 16 -15.26 -25.80 0.45
C ARG A 16 -14.97 -25.77 1.95
N ALA A 17 -14.25 -26.77 2.46
CA ALA A 17 -13.89 -26.86 3.87
C ALA A 17 -13.11 -25.61 4.33
N LYS A 18 -12.13 -25.14 3.54
CA LYS A 18 -11.36 -23.91 3.83
C LYS A 18 -12.24 -22.66 3.87
N VAL A 19 -13.13 -22.47 2.89
CA VAL A 19 -14.06 -21.33 2.84
C VAL A 19 -15.02 -21.37 4.03
N ILE A 20 -15.70 -22.49 4.26
CA ILE A 20 -16.64 -22.69 5.37
C ILE A 20 -15.95 -22.46 6.72
N TYR A 21 -14.75 -23.02 6.92
CA TYR A 21 -13.96 -22.83 8.14
C TYR A 21 -13.60 -21.36 8.35
N SER A 22 -13.09 -20.66 7.34
CA SER A 22 -12.74 -19.24 7.44
C SER A 22 -13.96 -18.34 7.73
N ALA A 23 -15.13 -18.67 7.16
CA ALA A 23 -16.38 -17.94 7.40
C ALA A 23 -16.90 -18.18 8.82
N ALA A 24 -16.93 -19.43 9.28
CA ALA A 24 -17.31 -19.81 10.64
C ALA A 24 -16.37 -19.20 11.70
N GLN A 25 -15.05 -19.23 11.45
CA GLN A 25 -14.05 -18.59 12.31
C GLN A 25 -14.24 -17.07 12.37
N SER A 26 -14.51 -16.42 11.22
CA SER A 26 -14.77 -14.98 11.15
C SER A 26 -16.03 -14.57 11.91
N GLU A 27 -17.11 -15.36 11.82
CA GLU A 27 -18.36 -15.06 12.54
C GLU A 27 -18.25 -15.36 14.04
N LEU A 28 -17.59 -16.46 14.44
CA LEU A 28 -17.30 -16.77 15.84
C LEU A 28 -16.46 -15.67 16.50
N GLN A 29 -15.36 -15.26 15.87
CA GLN A 29 -14.52 -14.15 16.34
C GLN A 29 -15.31 -12.84 16.44
N SER A 30 -16.20 -12.55 15.49
CA SER A 30 -17.06 -11.35 15.51
C SER A 30 -18.12 -11.38 16.62
N ARG A 31 -18.57 -12.56 17.07
CA ARG A 31 -19.48 -12.72 18.21
C ARG A 31 -18.71 -12.59 19.53
N LEU A 32 -17.53 -13.21 19.65
CA LEU A 32 -16.66 -13.10 20.81
C LEU A 32 -16.19 -11.65 21.05
N TRP A 33 -15.83 -10.90 20.00
CA TRP A 33 -15.46 -9.48 20.12
C TRP A 33 -16.61 -8.62 20.67
N ARG A 34 -17.85 -8.87 20.24
CA ARG A 34 -19.03 -8.16 20.72
C ARG A 34 -19.42 -8.51 22.17
N ALA A 35 -18.96 -9.65 22.69
CA ALA A 35 -19.09 -10.02 24.09
C ALA A 35 -17.95 -9.47 24.97
N ALA A 36 -16.78 -9.22 24.38
CA ALA A 36 -15.61 -8.68 25.09
C ALA A 36 -15.59 -7.14 25.18
N LEU A 37 -16.14 -6.44 24.18
CA LEU A 37 -16.34 -4.98 24.21
C LEU A 37 -17.62 -4.61 24.98
N GLY A 38 -17.64 -4.83 26.29
CA GLY A 38 -18.77 -4.39 27.14
C GLY A 38 -19.00 -2.89 26.99
N ASP A 39 -20.20 -2.50 26.56
CA ASP A 39 -20.53 -1.12 26.18
C ASP A 39 -20.56 -0.22 27.42
N GLY A 40 -19.56 0.66 27.58
CA GLY A 40 -19.32 1.41 28.82
C GLY A 40 -18.18 2.44 28.73
N ASP A 41 -18.44 3.60 29.35
CA ASP A 41 -17.77 4.91 29.24
C ASP A 41 -16.29 5.03 29.73
N ASN A 42 -15.73 6.24 29.62
CA ASN A 42 -14.32 6.63 29.78
C ASN A 42 -13.91 7.03 31.22
N SER A 43 -12.61 6.94 31.56
CA SER A 43 -11.83 8.10 32.10
C SER A 43 -10.33 7.84 32.44
N ASP A 44 -9.45 8.56 31.74
CA ASP A 44 -8.35 9.44 32.22
C ASP A 44 -7.10 9.04 33.09
N LYS A 45 -5.93 9.58 32.64
CA LYS A 45 -4.73 10.15 33.34
C LYS A 45 -3.43 9.35 33.68
N LYS A 46 -2.32 9.82 33.05
CA LYS A 46 -0.96 10.21 33.58
C LYS A 46 0.01 9.10 34.16
N THR A 47 1.36 9.18 34.24
CA THR A 47 2.54 10.02 33.78
C THR A 47 3.86 9.29 34.22
N ASP A 48 5.14 9.53 33.82
CA ASP A 48 5.86 10.34 32.79
C ASP A 48 7.32 9.80 32.55
N GLY A 49 8.11 10.43 31.64
CA GLY A 49 9.60 10.42 31.58
C GLY A 49 10.34 9.19 30.97
N LEU A 50 11.65 9.24 30.62
CA LEU A 50 12.52 10.35 30.19
C LEU A 50 13.85 9.84 29.53
N GLY A 51 14.28 10.43 28.40
CA GLY A 51 15.64 10.33 27.79
C GLY A 51 16.04 9.05 27.01
N GLN A 52 17.08 9.03 26.14
CA GLN A 52 17.69 10.08 25.28
C GLN A 52 18.63 9.43 24.22
N ASN A 53 18.97 10.17 23.15
CA ASN A 53 20.06 9.97 22.16
C ASN A 53 19.90 9.03 20.94
N GLY A 54 20.53 9.48 19.85
CA GLY A 54 20.68 8.87 18.52
C GLY A 54 21.23 9.93 17.53
N LEU A 55 21.70 9.55 16.33
CA LEU A 55 21.99 10.46 15.19
C LEU A 55 22.33 9.64 13.94
N ALA A 56 21.48 9.67 12.89
CA ALA A 56 21.74 8.99 11.59
C ALA A 56 20.80 9.42 10.43
N SER A 57 19.91 10.40 10.64
CA SER A 57 18.67 10.57 9.85
C SER A 57 18.77 11.46 8.61
N ASP A 58 19.81 12.27 8.49
CA ASP A 58 19.74 13.46 7.63
C ASP A 58 20.15 13.18 6.18
N SER A 59 20.95 12.12 5.96
CA SER A 59 21.42 11.70 4.63
C SER A 59 20.28 11.34 3.66
N LEU A 60 19.17 10.77 4.17
CA LEU A 60 18.00 10.43 3.34
C LEU A 60 17.30 11.69 2.81
N LEU A 61 17.28 12.77 3.59
CA LEU A 61 16.66 14.02 3.16
C LEU A 61 17.53 14.79 2.16
N GLN A 62 18.85 14.68 2.27
CA GLN A 62 19.78 15.30 1.32
C GLN A 62 19.79 14.59 -0.05
N LEU A 63 19.48 13.28 -0.10
CA LEU A 63 19.32 12.52 -1.35
C LEU A 63 18.01 12.86 -2.09
N LEU A 64 16.92 13.10 -1.35
CA LEU A 64 15.59 13.41 -1.91
C LEU A 64 15.38 14.91 -2.15
N GLY A 65 16.07 15.78 -1.40
CA GLY A 65 15.99 17.24 -1.48
C GLY A 65 17.19 17.85 -2.19
N GLY A 66 17.10 17.99 -3.52
CA GLY A 66 18.09 18.73 -4.30
C GLY A 66 18.23 20.17 -3.79
N GLN A 67 19.43 20.53 -3.33
CA GLN A 67 19.69 21.81 -2.67
C GLN A 67 19.64 22.99 -3.66
N ASN A 68 18.61 23.83 -3.54
CA ASN A 68 18.75 25.25 -3.88
C ASN A 68 19.15 25.99 -2.61
N GLY A 69 20.41 26.41 -2.52
CA GLY A 69 20.94 27.17 -1.39
C GLY A 69 20.26 28.53 -1.24
N ALA A 70 20.10 29.00 0.00
CA ALA A 70 19.49 30.28 0.32
C ALA A 70 20.41 31.47 -0.02
N GLY A 71 20.55 31.77 -1.32
CA GLY A 71 21.08 33.04 -1.80
C GLY A 71 20.03 34.15 -1.67
N ALA A 72 20.39 35.27 -1.03
CA ALA A 72 19.48 36.40 -0.87
C ALA A 72 19.18 37.07 -2.22
N VAL A 73 17.92 37.10 -2.63
CA VAL A 73 17.48 37.79 -3.86
C VAL A 73 17.42 39.28 -3.61
N GLN A 74 18.52 39.97 -3.88
CA GLN A 74 18.57 41.43 -3.92
C GLN A 74 17.81 41.92 -5.18
N GLY A 75 16.78 42.75 -4.99
CA GLY A 75 15.84 43.09 -6.06
C GLY A 75 16.47 43.89 -7.21
N CYS A 76 16.40 43.37 -8.42
CA CYS A 76 16.85 44.07 -9.63
C CYS A 76 15.80 45.12 -10.07
N ASN A 77 16.20 46.39 -10.13
CA ASN A 77 15.37 47.47 -10.63
C ASN A 77 15.61 47.70 -12.14
N CYS A 78 15.04 46.85 -12.99
CA CYS A 78 15.07 47.01 -14.45
C CYS A 78 13.66 47.09 -15.05
N GLY A 79 13.32 48.24 -15.62
CA GLY A 79 11.98 48.55 -16.15
C GLY A 79 11.66 47.93 -17.50
N CYS A 80 11.77 46.61 -17.64
CA CYS A 80 11.54 45.88 -18.90
C CYS A 80 10.29 44.97 -18.82
N ALA A 81 9.43 45.06 -19.83
CA ALA A 81 8.19 44.28 -19.91
C ALA A 81 8.42 42.84 -20.43
N CYS A 82 9.08 42.01 -19.63
CA CYS A 82 9.28 40.59 -19.92
C CYS A 82 8.22 39.69 -19.23
N SER A 83 7.93 38.53 -19.82
CA SER A 83 6.85 37.61 -19.39
C SER A 83 6.94 37.10 -17.95
N CYS A 84 8.10 37.25 -17.29
CA CYS A 84 8.32 36.91 -15.89
C CYS A 84 7.49 37.74 -14.89
N HIS A 85 6.88 38.85 -15.32
CA HIS A 85 6.10 39.76 -14.46
C HIS A 85 4.57 39.63 -14.60
N GLN A 86 4.04 38.58 -15.23
CA GLN A 86 2.60 38.34 -15.22
C GLN A 86 2.13 37.89 -13.82
N LYS A 87 1.45 38.80 -13.12
CA LYS A 87 0.84 38.56 -11.80
C LYS A 87 -0.27 37.51 -11.93
N ALA A 88 0.01 36.28 -11.51
CA ALA A 88 -1.01 35.23 -11.45
C ALA A 88 -2.20 35.67 -10.59
N ALA A 89 -3.40 35.68 -11.17
CA ALA A 89 -4.63 35.87 -10.42
C ALA A 89 -4.87 34.65 -9.53
N ALA A 90 -5.26 34.86 -8.28
CA ALA A 90 -5.53 33.77 -7.36
C ALA A 90 -6.79 33.00 -7.80
N PRO A 91 -6.73 31.67 -8.02
CA PRO A 91 -7.92 30.87 -8.22
C PRO A 91 -8.72 30.81 -6.91
N ALA A 92 -10.05 30.88 -7.02
CA ALA A 92 -10.95 30.69 -5.89
C ALA A 92 -10.89 29.25 -5.34
N SER A 93 -11.45 29.05 -4.16
CA SER A 93 -11.58 27.73 -3.51
C SER A 93 -12.30 26.72 -4.39
N PHE A 94 -11.63 25.62 -4.76
CA PHE A 94 -12.25 24.50 -5.46
C PHE A 94 -12.87 23.49 -4.48
N SER A 95 -14.18 23.29 -4.60
CA SER A 95 -14.93 22.20 -3.99
C SER A 95 -14.68 20.87 -4.73
N LEU A 96 -15.11 19.74 -4.12
CA LEU A 96 -15.17 18.46 -4.84
C LEU A 96 -16.32 18.52 -5.86
N ASP A 97 -15.99 18.55 -7.14
CA ASP A 97 -16.81 17.97 -8.22
C ASP A 97 -15.97 17.85 -9.52
N CYS A 98 -16.55 17.26 -10.57
CA CYS A 98 -15.96 17.05 -11.91
C CYS A 98 -14.79 16.05 -12.00
N ILE A 99 -15.11 14.76 -12.18
CA ILE A 99 -14.23 13.79 -12.87
C ILE A 99 -14.98 13.19 -14.06
N GLU A 100 -15.17 13.99 -15.12
CA GLU A 100 -15.54 13.52 -16.45
C GLU A 100 -14.83 14.37 -17.52
N ASP A 101 -13.62 13.98 -17.94
CA ASP A 101 -13.12 14.27 -19.31
C ASP A 101 -11.81 13.52 -19.69
N LEU A 102 -11.68 12.23 -19.33
CA LEU A 102 -10.47 11.44 -19.62
C LEU A 102 -10.72 10.08 -20.32
N LYS A 103 -11.80 9.99 -21.13
CA LYS A 103 -12.15 8.79 -21.90
C LYS A 103 -11.75 8.82 -23.39
N GLY A 104 -11.41 9.98 -23.95
CA GLY A 104 -11.23 10.13 -25.41
C GLY A 104 -9.85 9.76 -26.00
N ALA A 105 -8.83 9.49 -25.17
CA ALA A 105 -7.43 9.53 -25.62
C ALA A 105 -6.69 8.17 -25.65
N ILE A 106 -7.35 7.05 -25.38
CA ILE A 106 -6.69 5.73 -25.20
C ILE A 106 -7.50 4.58 -25.86
N GLY A 107 -7.98 4.80 -27.08
CA GLY A 107 -8.76 3.79 -27.83
C GLY A 107 -7.90 2.66 -28.40
N ASP A 108 -7.19 2.95 -29.49
CA ASP A 108 -7.01 1.93 -30.54
C ASP A 108 -5.73 1.07 -30.44
N VAL A 109 -4.79 1.40 -29.53
CA VAL A 109 -3.47 0.74 -29.46
C VAL A 109 -3.45 -0.50 -28.55
N ALA A 110 -4.46 -0.69 -27.70
CA ALA A 110 -4.50 -1.76 -26.70
C ALA A 110 -5.03 -3.10 -27.25
N GLU A 111 -5.97 -3.07 -28.19
CA GLU A 111 -6.66 -4.29 -28.66
C GLU A 111 -5.77 -5.15 -29.58
N GLU A 112 -4.94 -4.51 -30.42
CA GLU A 112 -4.11 -5.21 -31.40
C GLU A 112 -3.00 -6.05 -30.74
N ARG A 113 -2.34 -5.51 -29.70
CA ARG A 113 -1.39 -6.27 -28.87
C ARG A 113 -2.01 -7.47 -28.16
N SER A 114 -3.32 -7.45 -27.92
CA SER A 114 -4.01 -8.53 -27.21
C SER A 114 -4.23 -9.77 -28.09
N ARG A 115 -4.30 -9.64 -29.41
CA ARG A 115 -4.43 -10.78 -30.34
C ARG A 115 -3.14 -11.59 -30.49
N ALA A 116 -1.98 -10.94 -30.44
CA ALA A 116 -0.68 -11.60 -30.64
C ALA A 116 -0.30 -12.58 -29.50
N MET A 117 -0.76 -12.35 -28.27
CA MET A 117 -0.37 -13.15 -27.09
C MET A 117 -1.10 -14.50 -26.98
N GLY A 118 -2.21 -14.69 -27.71
CA GLY A 118 -3.10 -15.84 -27.56
C GLY A 118 -2.59 -17.17 -28.14
N ALA A 119 -1.54 -17.14 -28.98
CA ALA A 119 -1.14 -18.29 -29.79
C ALA A 119 -0.17 -19.28 -29.12
N SER A 120 0.34 -18.99 -27.92
CA SER A 120 1.54 -19.67 -27.37
C SER A 120 1.31 -20.51 -26.11
N ILE A 121 0.10 -20.58 -25.56
CA ILE A 121 -0.20 -21.30 -24.31
C ILE A 121 -0.83 -22.66 -24.64
N GLY A 122 0.02 -23.61 -25.08
CA GLY A 122 -0.41 -24.83 -25.78
C GLY A 122 0.14 -26.18 -25.30
N THR A 123 0.92 -26.25 -24.21
CA THR A 123 1.47 -27.53 -23.71
C THR A 123 1.44 -27.62 -22.19
N GLN A 124 1.06 -28.79 -21.66
CA GLN A 124 1.10 -29.10 -20.23
C GLN A 124 2.53 -29.50 -19.81
N ALA A 125 2.92 -29.17 -18.57
CA ALA A 125 4.15 -29.66 -17.94
C ALA A 125 3.82 -30.19 -16.53
N THR A 126 4.38 -31.35 -16.17
CA THR A 126 4.09 -32.06 -14.93
C THR A 126 4.88 -31.52 -13.73
N VAL A 127 4.30 -31.63 -12.54
CA VAL A 127 4.89 -31.10 -11.30
C VAL A 127 5.86 -32.11 -10.68
N SER A 128 7.15 -31.79 -10.70
CA SER A 128 8.17 -32.46 -9.89
C SER A 128 8.64 -31.56 -8.77
N ALA A 129 8.52 -32.01 -7.52
CA ALA A 129 8.99 -31.28 -6.35
C ALA A 129 10.52 -31.42 -6.21
N ALA A 130 11.25 -30.31 -6.42
CA ALA A 130 12.70 -30.23 -6.23
C ALA A 130 13.07 -28.99 -5.38
N ARG A 131 14.26 -29.02 -4.78
CA ARG A 131 14.70 -28.04 -3.78
C ARG A 131 14.97 -26.67 -4.39
N GLY A 132 14.33 -25.64 -3.83
CA GLY A 132 14.93 -24.30 -3.69
C GLY A 132 15.42 -23.62 -4.96
N THR A 133 14.73 -23.77 -6.10
CA THR A 133 15.05 -23.01 -7.31
C THR A 133 14.92 -21.52 -7.04
N VAL A 134 16.05 -20.81 -7.04
CA VAL A 134 16.08 -19.35 -7.02
C VAL A 134 15.44 -18.87 -8.33
N VAL A 135 14.30 -18.18 -8.24
CA VAL A 135 13.84 -17.37 -9.38
C VAL A 135 14.84 -16.23 -9.51
N SER A 136 15.55 -16.20 -10.64
CA SER A 136 16.87 -15.58 -10.77
C SER A 136 16.97 -14.19 -10.15
N GLY A 137 17.82 -14.05 -9.13
CA GLY A 137 18.11 -12.78 -8.45
C GLY A 137 17.27 -12.45 -7.22
N LEU A 138 16.39 -13.35 -6.73
CA LEU A 138 15.60 -13.11 -5.49
C LEU A 138 15.96 -14.03 -4.31
N ALA A 139 16.51 -13.43 -3.25
CA ALA A 139 16.78 -14.04 -1.96
C ALA A 139 15.55 -13.99 -1.03
N LEU A 140 14.65 -14.97 -1.15
CA LEU A 140 13.39 -15.01 -0.38
C LEU A 140 13.37 -16.01 0.80
N GLY A 141 14.32 -16.93 0.89
CA GLY A 141 14.37 -17.93 1.97
C GLY A 141 13.08 -18.75 2.07
N ALA A 142 12.44 -18.77 3.25
CA ALA A 142 11.16 -19.45 3.48
C ALA A 142 9.99 -18.90 2.62
N ASN A 143 10.15 -17.71 2.03
CA ASN A 143 9.17 -17.04 1.18
C ASN A 143 9.32 -17.33 -0.31
N THR A 144 10.27 -18.20 -0.72
CA THR A 144 10.50 -18.58 -2.13
C THR A 144 9.23 -19.05 -2.86
N ARG A 145 8.25 -19.61 -2.13
CA ARG A 145 6.91 -19.95 -2.65
C ARG A 145 6.16 -18.78 -3.33
N PHE A 146 6.52 -17.54 -3.03
CA PHE A 146 5.91 -16.33 -3.57
C PHE A 146 6.70 -15.71 -4.75
N ALA A 147 7.85 -16.27 -5.11
CA ALA A 147 8.70 -15.72 -6.18
C ALA A 147 7.99 -15.58 -7.55
N PRO A 148 7.13 -16.52 -8.00
CA PRO A 148 6.37 -16.34 -9.24
C PRO A 148 5.40 -15.16 -9.18
N ALA A 149 4.73 -14.96 -8.03
CA ALA A 149 3.82 -13.84 -7.84
C ALA A 149 4.55 -12.49 -7.83
N LEU A 150 5.76 -12.43 -7.26
CA LEU A 150 6.61 -11.23 -7.29
C LEU A 150 7.09 -10.91 -8.71
N ALA A 151 7.52 -11.91 -9.49
CA ALA A 151 7.92 -11.72 -10.89
C ALA A 151 6.73 -11.27 -11.78
N MET A 152 5.53 -11.83 -11.57
CA MET A 152 4.30 -11.36 -12.23
C MET A 152 3.95 -9.92 -11.86
N ALA A 153 4.15 -9.54 -10.60
CA ALA A 153 3.86 -8.21 -10.08
C ALA A 153 4.82 -7.14 -10.61
N GLU A 154 6.12 -7.46 -10.70
CA GLU A 154 7.15 -6.66 -11.34
C GLU A 154 6.85 -6.45 -12.83
N SER A 155 6.63 -7.55 -13.57
CA SER A 155 6.27 -7.52 -15.00
C SER A 155 5.05 -6.65 -15.31
N ARG A 156 4.02 -6.67 -14.44
CA ARG A 156 2.82 -5.84 -14.57
C ARG A 156 3.02 -4.34 -14.30
N THR A 157 4.00 -3.95 -13.49
CA THR A 157 4.02 -2.60 -12.88
C THR A 157 5.32 -1.81 -13.11
N GLY A 158 6.40 -2.50 -13.48
CA GLY A 158 7.75 -1.95 -13.54
C GLY A 158 8.39 -1.69 -12.17
N ILE A 159 7.78 -2.14 -11.08
CA ILE A 159 8.33 -2.03 -9.73
C ILE A 159 9.22 -3.25 -9.45
N PRO A 160 10.50 -3.08 -9.08
CA PRO A 160 11.41 -4.20 -8.85
C PRO A 160 10.85 -5.24 -7.86
N ALA A 161 10.97 -6.53 -8.18
CA ALA A 161 10.46 -7.61 -7.34
C ALA A 161 11.09 -7.62 -5.94
N THR A 162 12.33 -7.13 -5.80
CA THR A 162 13.01 -6.90 -4.51
C THR A 162 12.39 -5.76 -3.70
N ALA A 163 11.90 -4.70 -4.35
CA ALA A 163 11.17 -3.61 -3.70
C ALA A 163 9.77 -4.06 -3.24
N LEU A 164 9.08 -4.86 -4.06
CA LEU A 164 7.80 -5.48 -3.69
C LEU A 164 7.98 -6.45 -2.51
N ALA A 165 9.03 -7.27 -2.51
CA ALA A 165 9.35 -8.17 -1.40
C ALA A 165 9.61 -7.41 -0.09
N ALA A 166 10.32 -6.27 -0.13
CA ALA A 166 10.54 -5.43 1.04
C ALA A 166 9.25 -4.80 1.60
N ILE A 167 8.32 -4.38 0.75
CA ILE A 167 7.00 -3.85 1.17
C ILE A 167 6.16 -4.96 1.81
N VAL A 168 6.11 -6.13 1.19
CA VAL A 168 5.39 -7.31 1.71
C VAL A 168 6.00 -7.78 3.03
N ASP A 169 7.33 -7.79 3.16
CA ASP A 169 7.99 -8.13 4.42
C ASP A 169 7.67 -7.14 5.55
N ALA A 170 7.53 -5.84 5.22
CA ALA A 170 7.20 -4.80 6.17
C ALA A 170 5.80 -4.99 6.78
N GLU A 171 4.80 -5.27 5.94
CA GLU A 171 3.38 -5.39 6.32
C GLU A 171 2.97 -6.79 6.82
N ALA A 172 3.49 -7.88 6.25
CA ALA A 172 3.05 -9.22 6.59
C ALA A 172 3.50 -9.67 8.00
N ALA A 173 2.55 -10.16 8.80
CA ALA A 173 2.87 -10.96 9.98
C ALA A 173 3.69 -12.21 9.57
N LYS A 174 4.60 -12.66 10.43
CA LYS A 174 5.54 -13.76 10.15
C LYS A 174 5.31 -14.97 11.06
N GLY A 175 5.60 -16.15 10.53
CA GLY A 175 5.87 -17.35 11.34
C GLY A 175 7.22 -17.28 12.05
N HIS A 176 7.49 -18.25 12.93
CA HIS A 176 8.76 -18.37 13.66
C HIS A 176 9.96 -18.64 12.72
N ASP A 177 9.69 -19.10 11.50
CA ASP A 177 10.64 -19.37 10.41
C ASP A 177 10.88 -18.14 9.50
N GLY A 178 10.27 -17.00 9.83
CA GLY A 178 10.28 -15.79 9.00
C GLY A 178 9.34 -15.85 7.78
N SER A 179 8.57 -16.93 7.59
CA SER A 179 7.65 -17.03 6.45
C SER A 179 6.44 -16.10 6.62
N TRP A 180 6.06 -15.43 5.55
CA TRP A 180 4.96 -14.48 5.54
C TRP A 180 3.61 -15.21 5.63
N ASN A 181 2.79 -14.81 6.60
CA ASN A 181 1.51 -15.39 6.89
C ASN A 181 0.41 -14.75 6.02
N THR A 182 -0.14 -15.47 5.04
CA THR A 182 -1.24 -14.94 4.21
C THR A 182 -2.54 -14.72 4.99
N MET A 183 -2.66 -15.32 6.18
CA MET A 183 -3.76 -15.11 7.13
C MET A 183 -3.48 -13.97 8.13
N SER A 184 -2.48 -13.11 7.84
CA SER A 184 -2.23 -11.88 8.59
C SER A 184 -3.50 -11.02 8.68
N ARG A 185 -3.79 -10.49 9.87
CA ARG A 185 -4.95 -9.64 10.13
C ARG A 185 -4.70 -8.72 11.31
N ASN A 186 -5.02 -7.44 11.17
CA ASN A 186 -4.99 -6.49 12.27
C ASN A 186 -6.27 -6.61 13.11
N PRO A 187 -6.21 -6.86 14.44
CA PRO A 187 -7.42 -6.93 15.27
C PRO A 187 -8.13 -5.58 15.44
N ARG A 188 -7.42 -4.45 15.23
CA ARG A 188 -7.94 -3.08 15.41
C ARG A 188 -8.51 -2.44 14.13
N SER A 189 -8.57 -3.15 13.00
CA SER A 189 -9.10 -2.60 11.74
C SER A 189 -9.59 -3.69 10.78
N SER A 190 -9.90 -3.32 9.53
CA SER A 190 -10.22 -4.27 8.46
C SER A 190 -8.99 -4.85 7.74
N ALA A 191 -7.77 -4.41 8.08
CA ALA A 191 -6.52 -4.80 7.44
C ALA A 191 -6.27 -6.32 7.49
N ALA A 192 -6.02 -6.92 6.32
CA ALA A 192 -5.80 -8.35 6.16
C ALA A 192 -4.90 -8.67 4.96
N GLY A 193 -4.23 -9.83 5.02
CA GLY A 193 -3.40 -10.35 3.93
C GLY A 193 -1.93 -9.93 4.00
N LEU A 194 -1.15 -10.38 3.00
CA LEU A 194 0.28 -10.07 2.92
C LEU A 194 0.57 -8.57 2.75
N GLY A 195 -0.37 -7.82 2.18
CA GLY A 195 -0.32 -6.36 2.05
C GLY A 195 -1.28 -5.62 2.97
N GLN A 196 -1.78 -6.26 4.04
CA GLN A 196 -2.59 -5.65 5.12
C GLN A 196 -3.75 -4.75 4.64
N PHE A 197 -4.36 -5.04 3.50
CA PHE A 197 -5.34 -4.18 2.86
C PHE A 197 -6.59 -3.95 3.69
N LEU A 198 -6.95 -2.68 3.89
CA LEU A 198 -8.28 -2.29 4.36
C LEU A 198 -9.35 -2.68 3.33
N SER A 199 -10.57 -2.98 3.79
CA SER A 199 -11.67 -3.38 2.91
C SER A 199 -11.94 -2.37 1.78
N GLY A 200 -12.11 -1.09 2.11
CA GLY A 200 -12.36 -0.04 1.11
C GLY A 200 -11.23 0.16 0.10
N THR A 201 -9.97 -0.05 0.51
CA THR A 201 -8.81 0.02 -0.40
C THR A 201 -8.80 -1.17 -1.37
N TRP A 202 -9.16 -2.36 -0.89
CA TRP A 202 -9.27 -3.57 -1.72
C TRP A 202 -10.44 -3.49 -2.70
N GLU A 203 -11.58 -2.97 -2.25
CA GLU A 203 -12.73 -2.67 -3.10
C GLU A 203 -12.35 -1.61 -4.15
N GLN A 204 -11.67 -0.52 -3.77
CA GLN A 204 -11.18 0.48 -4.74
C GLN A 204 -10.23 -0.11 -5.79
N LEU A 205 -9.35 -1.04 -5.44
CA LEU A 205 -8.51 -1.74 -6.43
C LEU A 205 -9.37 -2.51 -7.43
N ALA A 206 -10.39 -3.24 -6.97
CA ALA A 206 -11.31 -3.99 -7.82
C ALA A 206 -12.16 -3.09 -8.75
N GLU A 207 -12.41 -1.84 -8.37
CA GLU A 207 -13.14 -0.85 -9.17
C GLU A 207 -12.22 -0.01 -10.09
N THR A 208 -10.89 -0.09 -9.91
CA THR A 208 -9.93 0.68 -10.70
C THR A 208 -9.51 -0.12 -11.94
N SER A 209 -9.88 0.36 -13.12
CA SER A 209 -9.48 -0.25 -14.41
C SER A 209 -7.95 -0.43 -14.51
N GLY A 210 -7.52 -1.56 -15.07
CA GLY A 210 -6.11 -1.92 -15.28
C GLY A 210 -5.45 -2.68 -14.12
N THR A 211 -6.01 -2.65 -12.90
CA THR A 211 -5.52 -3.52 -11.81
C THR A 211 -5.84 -4.99 -12.09
N TRP A 212 -5.04 -5.89 -11.54
CA TRP A 212 -5.30 -7.33 -11.59
C TRP A 212 -6.61 -7.69 -10.88
N LEU A 213 -6.91 -7.02 -9.77
CA LEU A 213 -8.12 -7.28 -9.01
C LEU A 213 -9.38 -6.84 -9.76
N ASN A 214 -9.31 -5.76 -10.54
CA ASN A 214 -10.37 -5.32 -11.45
C ASN A 214 -10.55 -6.29 -12.63
N GLN A 215 -9.45 -6.82 -13.18
CA GLN A 215 -9.52 -7.88 -14.21
C GLN A 215 -10.25 -9.12 -13.65
N VAL A 216 -9.89 -9.57 -12.45
CA VAL A 216 -10.54 -10.72 -11.77
C VAL A 216 -12.01 -10.42 -11.46
N ALA A 217 -12.34 -9.24 -10.95
CA ALA A 217 -13.72 -8.85 -10.66
C ALA A 217 -14.58 -8.79 -11.94
N SER A 218 -14.04 -8.25 -13.03
CA SER A 218 -14.70 -8.21 -14.34
C SER A 218 -14.95 -9.62 -14.90
N GLN A 219 -13.92 -10.48 -14.89
CA GLN A 219 -14.02 -11.87 -15.37
C GLN A 219 -15.02 -12.72 -14.58
N ARG A 220 -15.30 -12.36 -13.32
CA ARG A 220 -16.26 -13.06 -12.44
C ARG A 220 -17.64 -12.40 -12.40
N GLY A 221 -17.89 -11.35 -13.20
CA GLY A 221 -19.17 -10.62 -13.17
C GLY A 221 -19.45 -9.93 -11.83
N TRP A 222 -18.42 -9.61 -11.05
CA TRP A 222 -18.53 -9.03 -9.70
C TRP A 222 -18.76 -7.51 -9.69
N LEU A 223 -18.69 -6.85 -10.84
CA LEU A 223 -18.88 -5.41 -11.00
C LEU A 223 -20.27 -5.10 -11.58
N ASP A 224 -20.86 -3.96 -11.23
CA ASP A 224 -22.08 -3.44 -11.84
C ASP A 224 -21.79 -2.66 -13.13
N GLY A 225 -22.84 -2.15 -13.80
CA GLY A 225 -22.71 -1.34 -15.03
C GLY A 225 -21.99 0.01 -14.87
N ARG A 226 -21.56 0.38 -13.65
CA ARG A 226 -20.74 1.55 -13.34
C ARG A 226 -19.32 1.16 -12.88
N GLY A 227 -18.96 -0.12 -12.96
CA GLY A 227 -17.69 -0.66 -12.49
C GLY A 227 -17.59 -0.81 -10.96
N LYS A 228 -18.72 -0.77 -10.22
CA LYS A 228 -18.76 -0.86 -8.75
C LYS A 228 -18.95 -2.28 -8.26
N VAL A 229 -18.31 -2.63 -7.14
CA VAL A 229 -18.39 -3.99 -6.57
C VAL A 229 -19.82 -4.30 -6.14
N GLN A 230 -20.41 -5.34 -6.73
CA GLN A 230 -21.75 -5.79 -6.36
C GLN A 230 -21.77 -6.35 -4.93
N ALA A 231 -22.79 -5.99 -4.15
CA ALA A 231 -22.89 -6.37 -2.73
C ALA A 231 -22.81 -7.88 -2.48
N GLY A 232 -23.32 -8.72 -3.39
CA GLY A 232 -23.24 -10.18 -3.31
C GLY A 232 -21.82 -10.74 -3.51
N ALA A 233 -20.99 -10.10 -4.33
CA ALA A 233 -19.62 -10.52 -4.59
C ALA A 233 -18.63 -10.08 -3.50
N ARG A 234 -19.00 -9.06 -2.70
CA ARG A 234 -18.10 -8.36 -1.78
C ARG A 234 -17.38 -9.27 -0.78
N SER A 235 -18.03 -10.32 -0.28
CA SER A 235 -17.40 -11.29 0.64
C SER A 235 -16.31 -12.13 -0.02
N GLU A 236 -16.51 -12.55 -1.27
CA GLU A 236 -15.52 -13.35 -2.01
C GLU A 236 -14.34 -12.48 -2.45
N LEU A 237 -14.63 -11.26 -2.92
CA LEU A 237 -13.62 -10.26 -3.23
C LEU A 237 -12.72 -10.01 -2.01
N LEU A 238 -13.30 -9.71 -0.85
CA LEU A 238 -12.55 -9.43 0.38
C LEU A 238 -11.78 -10.64 0.94
N ALA A 239 -12.15 -11.86 0.54
CA ALA A 239 -11.43 -13.09 0.88
C ALA A 239 -10.15 -13.29 0.04
N LEU A 240 -10.05 -12.70 -1.17
CA LEU A 240 -8.83 -12.75 -1.98
C LEU A 240 -7.61 -12.10 -1.30
N ARG A 241 -7.81 -11.26 -0.28
CA ARG A 241 -6.71 -10.77 0.57
C ARG A 241 -5.98 -11.88 1.34
N TYR A 242 -6.58 -13.05 1.53
CA TYR A 242 -5.92 -14.19 2.15
C TYR A 242 -5.22 -15.12 1.16
N ASP A 243 -5.35 -14.85 -0.14
CA ASP A 243 -4.53 -15.45 -1.19
C ASP A 243 -3.21 -14.68 -1.35
N GLY A 244 -2.10 -15.43 -1.46
CA GLY A 244 -0.76 -14.85 -1.51
C GLY A 244 -0.46 -14.13 -2.82
N GLN A 245 -0.87 -14.71 -3.96
CA GLN A 245 -0.63 -14.11 -5.27
C GLN A 245 -1.49 -12.87 -5.46
N ALA A 246 -2.78 -12.95 -5.14
CA ALA A 246 -3.69 -11.80 -5.17
C ALA A 246 -3.17 -10.64 -4.31
N SER A 247 -2.71 -10.93 -3.08
CA SER A 247 -2.14 -9.91 -2.19
C SER A 247 -0.92 -9.21 -2.80
N ILE A 248 0.03 -9.97 -3.36
CA ILE A 248 1.28 -9.43 -3.92
C ILE A 248 1.01 -8.59 -5.18
N LEU A 249 0.12 -9.06 -6.05
CA LEU A 249 -0.33 -8.32 -7.23
C LEU A 249 -1.05 -7.02 -6.83
N GLY A 250 -1.92 -7.08 -5.82
CA GLY A 250 -2.57 -5.89 -5.25
C GLY A 250 -1.59 -4.90 -4.60
N VAL A 251 -0.49 -5.37 -3.99
CA VAL A 251 0.56 -4.50 -3.44
C VAL A 251 1.25 -3.74 -4.56
N ALA A 252 1.59 -4.41 -5.65
CA ALA A 252 2.23 -3.77 -6.80
C ALA A 252 1.30 -2.80 -7.52
N ASP A 253 0.04 -3.18 -7.78
CA ASP A 253 -0.95 -2.28 -8.41
C ASP A 253 -1.17 -1.02 -7.55
N LEU A 254 -1.36 -1.16 -6.23
CA LEU A 254 -1.52 -0.02 -5.32
C LEU A 254 -0.24 0.83 -5.23
N ALA A 255 0.93 0.21 -5.16
CA ALA A 255 2.21 0.90 -5.17
C ALA A 255 2.38 1.71 -6.45
N LYS A 256 2.07 1.14 -7.62
CA LYS A 256 2.16 1.85 -8.91
C LYS A 256 1.16 2.99 -9.00
N MET A 257 -0.10 2.79 -8.59
CA MET A 257 -1.10 3.86 -8.50
C MET A 257 -0.63 5.01 -7.59
N ASN A 258 -0.03 4.68 -6.45
CA ASN A 258 0.42 5.69 -5.48
C ASN A 258 1.67 6.44 -5.97
N LEU A 259 2.67 5.75 -6.52
CA LEU A 259 3.87 6.36 -7.10
C LEU A 259 3.51 7.33 -8.23
N THR A 260 2.70 6.90 -9.20
CA THR A 260 2.20 7.77 -10.28
C THR A 260 1.50 9.02 -9.73
N ARG A 261 0.69 8.88 -8.66
CA ARG A 261 0.02 10.01 -8.00
C ARG A 261 0.98 10.95 -7.25
N LEU A 262 2.17 10.50 -6.83
CA LEU A 262 3.23 11.34 -6.26
C LEU A 262 3.99 12.09 -7.37
N GLU A 263 4.34 11.40 -8.45
CA GLU A 263 4.98 11.97 -9.65
C GLU A 263 4.12 13.08 -10.28
N GLN A 264 2.80 12.87 -10.37
CA GLN A 264 1.81 13.87 -10.80
C GLN A 264 1.73 15.13 -9.91
N SER A 265 2.38 15.14 -8.74
CA SER A 265 2.57 16.33 -7.89
C SER A 265 4.02 16.83 -7.86
N GLY A 266 4.84 16.46 -8.84
CA GLY A 266 6.23 16.89 -8.96
C GLY A 266 7.21 16.20 -8.00
N ILE A 267 6.74 15.23 -7.21
CA ILE A 267 7.59 14.49 -6.27
C ILE A 267 8.32 13.39 -7.05
N ARG A 268 9.65 13.49 -7.12
CA ARG A 268 10.50 12.49 -7.76
C ARG A 268 10.63 11.27 -6.85
N VAL A 269 10.02 10.15 -7.24
CA VAL A 269 10.02 8.88 -6.48
C VAL A 269 10.68 7.72 -7.22
N ASN A 270 11.04 7.91 -8.49
CA ASN A 270 11.66 6.92 -9.36
C ASN A 270 13.12 7.31 -9.68
N THR A 271 13.93 7.52 -8.63
CA THR A 271 15.37 7.79 -8.72
C THR A 271 16.20 6.52 -8.66
N ASP A 272 15.77 5.58 -7.81
CA ASP A 272 16.46 4.34 -7.46
C ASP A 272 15.47 3.39 -6.77
N ALA A 273 15.84 2.10 -6.64
CA ALA A 273 14.95 1.08 -6.09
C ALA A 273 14.62 1.26 -4.60
N GLU A 274 15.50 1.91 -3.81
CA GLU A 274 15.27 2.14 -2.39
C GLU A 274 14.31 3.31 -2.17
N THR A 275 14.55 4.46 -2.81
CA THR A 275 13.62 5.61 -2.83
C THR A 275 12.24 5.21 -3.33
N LEU A 276 12.16 4.39 -4.39
CA LEU A 276 10.90 3.90 -4.94
C LEU A 276 10.17 3.00 -3.93
N ALA A 277 10.86 2.03 -3.33
CA ALA A 277 10.29 1.16 -2.31
C ALA A 277 9.80 1.96 -1.08
N LYS A 278 10.60 2.91 -0.59
CA LYS A 278 10.26 3.77 0.55
C LYS A 278 9.08 4.70 0.24
N SER A 279 9.00 5.25 -0.97
CA SER A 279 7.90 6.11 -1.41
C SER A 279 6.59 5.32 -1.59
N ALA A 280 6.66 4.12 -2.16
CA ALA A 280 5.53 3.19 -2.25
C ALA A 280 5.04 2.77 -0.86
N TYR A 281 5.95 2.43 0.06
CA TYR A 281 5.60 2.09 1.43
C TYR A 281 4.95 3.28 2.18
N LEU A 282 5.57 4.45 2.15
CA LEU A 282 5.08 5.67 2.81
C LEU A 282 3.65 6.03 2.37
N SER A 283 3.39 5.93 1.06
CA SER A 283 2.07 6.24 0.48
C SER A 283 1.04 5.13 0.63
N HIS A 284 1.46 3.87 0.79
CA HIS A 284 0.60 2.79 1.27
C HIS A 284 0.19 3.03 2.73
N HIS A 285 1.16 3.25 3.62
CA HIS A 285 0.97 3.31 5.07
C HIS A 285 0.22 4.56 5.56
N LEU A 286 0.48 5.73 4.96
CA LEU A 286 -0.20 6.99 5.30
C LEU A 286 -1.42 7.30 4.42
N GLY A 287 -1.54 6.62 3.27
CA GLY A 287 -2.31 7.12 2.14
C GLY A 287 -1.59 8.29 1.42
N VAL A 288 -1.79 8.39 0.11
CA VAL A 288 -1.12 9.39 -0.76
C VAL A 288 -1.26 10.83 -0.25
N GLY A 289 -2.43 11.21 0.28
CA GLY A 289 -2.71 12.59 0.70
C GLY A 289 -1.83 13.08 1.86
N ASP A 290 -1.62 12.25 2.88
CA ASP A 290 -0.74 12.58 4.01
C ASP A 290 0.74 12.29 3.68
N ALA A 291 1.02 11.33 2.80
CA ALA A 291 2.38 11.12 2.27
C ALA A 291 2.91 12.33 1.48
N LYS A 292 2.08 13.00 0.67
CA LYS A 292 2.47 14.25 -0.02
C LYS A 292 2.88 15.35 0.98
N LYS A 293 2.08 15.57 2.03
CA LYS A 293 2.40 16.54 3.10
C LYS A 293 3.70 16.16 3.82
N PHE A 294 3.83 14.88 4.18
CA PHE A 294 5.04 14.34 4.83
C PHE A 294 6.30 14.61 4.00
N LEU A 295 6.26 14.39 2.68
CA LEU A 295 7.40 14.67 1.80
C LEU A 295 7.64 16.18 1.61
N ALA A 296 6.58 16.99 1.57
CA ALA A 296 6.65 18.45 1.46
C ALA A 296 7.11 19.18 2.74
N GLY A 297 7.33 18.48 3.86
CA GLY A 297 7.94 19.03 5.07
C GLY A 297 7.36 18.49 6.39
N GLY A 298 6.11 18.03 6.39
CA GLY A 298 5.46 17.53 7.60
C GLY A 298 3.96 17.33 7.48
N ILE A 299 3.36 16.74 8.53
CA ILE A 299 1.91 16.60 8.70
C ILE A 299 1.50 17.44 9.91
N GLU A 300 0.35 18.11 9.83
CA GLU A 300 -0.21 18.94 10.91
C GLU A 300 -0.16 18.27 12.30
N PRO A 301 0.24 18.97 13.38
CA PRO A 301 0.57 18.36 14.67
C PRO A 301 -0.53 17.46 15.26
N GLY A 302 -1.81 17.86 15.16
CA GLY A 302 -2.94 17.06 15.64
C GLY A 302 -3.10 15.74 14.86
N ARG A 303 -2.94 15.79 13.54
CA ARG A 303 -2.98 14.62 12.65
C ARG A 303 -1.73 13.74 12.84
N ALA A 304 -0.56 14.34 13.05
CA ALA A 304 0.69 13.63 13.34
C ALA A 304 0.63 12.86 14.67
N ARG A 305 0.07 13.47 15.74
CA ARG A 305 -0.20 12.76 17.01
C ARG A 305 -1.16 11.60 16.81
N MET A 306 -2.27 11.81 16.08
CA MET A 306 -3.26 10.76 15.80
C MET A 306 -2.63 9.54 15.08
N LEU A 307 -1.83 9.79 14.04
CA LEU A 307 -1.16 8.73 13.28
C LEU A 307 -0.14 7.98 14.15
N LEU A 308 0.71 8.70 14.90
CA LEU A 308 1.70 8.10 15.80
C LEU A 308 1.04 7.26 16.91
N ALA A 309 -0.02 7.77 17.54
CA ALA A 309 -0.78 7.04 18.56
C ALA A 309 -1.46 5.78 18.01
N ALA A 310 -1.94 5.80 16.76
CA ALA A 310 -2.48 4.60 16.11
C ALA A 310 -1.40 3.53 15.86
N GLN A 311 -0.20 3.97 15.45
CA GLN A 311 0.96 3.12 15.13
C GLN A 311 1.58 2.46 16.36
N ILE A 312 1.89 3.23 17.42
CA ILE A 312 2.65 2.74 18.60
C ILE A 312 1.91 2.82 19.94
N GLY A 313 0.67 3.30 19.97
CA GLY A 313 -0.10 3.52 21.19
C GLY A 313 0.17 4.90 21.82
N SER A 314 -0.84 5.47 22.48
CA SER A 314 -0.84 6.86 22.92
C SER A 314 0.32 7.21 23.86
N GLY A 315 0.59 6.41 24.90
CA GLY A 315 1.69 6.70 25.85
C GLY A 315 3.07 6.71 25.19
N ALA A 316 3.34 5.75 24.29
CA ALA A 316 4.59 5.70 23.54
C ALA A 316 4.70 6.79 22.45
N ALA A 317 3.57 7.32 21.99
CA ALA A 317 3.51 8.50 21.15
C ALA A 317 3.80 9.77 21.97
N ASP A 318 3.10 10.03 23.07
CA ASP A 318 3.27 11.24 23.88
C ASP A 318 4.69 11.36 24.47
N GLN A 319 5.32 10.26 24.88
CA GLN A 319 6.76 10.23 25.25
C GLN A 319 7.67 10.74 24.11
N ARG A 320 7.40 10.35 22.86
CA ARG A 320 8.17 10.80 21.69
C ARG A 320 7.83 12.24 21.28
N ILE A 321 6.58 12.66 21.48
CA ILE A 321 6.13 14.04 21.24
C ILE A 321 6.82 15.00 22.22
N ALA A 322 6.97 14.61 23.48
CA ALA A 322 7.76 15.35 24.46
C ALA A 322 9.25 15.39 24.08
N ALA A 323 9.85 14.24 23.73
CA ALA A 323 11.27 14.15 23.37
C ALA A 323 11.65 14.93 22.10
N ALA A 324 10.77 15.01 21.10
CA ALA A 324 10.98 15.76 19.86
C ALA A 324 10.40 17.20 19.90
N GLY A 325 9.87 17.64 21.03
CA GLY A 325 9.23 18.95 21.25
C GLY A 325 7.89 19.17 20.53
N ASN A 326 7.58 18.45 19.44
CA ASN A 326 6.31 18.53 18.74
C ASN A 326 5.94 17.22 18.01
N ALA A 327 4.65 17.07 17.72
CA ALA A 327 4.12 15.83 17.17
C ALA A 327 4.48 15.58 15.69
N THR A 328 4.66 16.64 14.90
CA THR A 328 5.06 16.55 13.49
C THR A 328 6.46 15.94 13.37
N GLN A 329 7.41 16.41 14.19
CA GLN A 329 8.77 15.85 14.22
C GLN A 329 8.82 14.46 14.85
N ALA A 330 8.08 14.22 15.95
CA ALA A 330 8.01 12.88 16.56
C ALA A 330 7.52 11.80 15.58
N HIS A 331 6.44 12.09 14.83
CA HIS A 331 5.92 11.19 13.79
C HIS A 331 6.92 11.04 12.63
N ARG A 332 7.57 12.13 12.19
CA ARG A 332 8.59 12.10 11.12
C ARG A 332 9.78 11.22 11.49
N GLN A 333 10.40 11.48 12.64
CA GLN A 333 11.57 10.74 13.13
C GLN A 333 11.25 9.25 13.33
N TRP A 334 10.08 8.95 13.90
CA TRP A 334 9.64 7.56 14.08
C TRP A 334 9.46 6.85 12.73
N LEU A 335 8.74 7.46 11.78
CA LEU A 335 8.38 6.81 10.52
C LEU A 335 9.59 6.65 9.58
N LEU A 336 10.46 7.66 9.47
CA LEU A 336 11.70 7.53 8.72
C LEU A 336 12.57 6.40 9.30
N GLY A 337 12.82 6.43 10.61
CA GLY A 337 13.60 5.37 11.27
C GLY A 337 12.97 3.98 11.19
N PHE A 338 11.64 3.87 11.12
CA PHE A 338 10.97 2.59 10.84
C PHE A 338 11.23 2.13 9.40
N ILE A 339 11.02 3.01 8.43
CA ILE A 339 11.22 2.75 7.01
C ILE A 339 12.67 2.32 6.72
N ASP A 340 13.67 3.04 7.25
CA ASP A 340 15.10 2.73 7.06
C ASP A 340 15.54 1.40 7.68
N ARG A 341 14.76 0.84 8.61
CA ARG A 341 15.00 -0.49 9.21
C ARG A 341 14.21 -1.61 8.54
N ARG A 342 13.14 -1.32 7.79
CA ARG A 342 12.19 -2.33 7.27
C ARG A 342 12.10 -2.39 5.75
N ILE A 343 12.32 -1.28 5.05
CA ILE A 343 12.22 -1.18 3.60
C ILE A 343 13.62 -1.20 2.99
N ARG A 344 14.13 -2.41 2.75
CA ARG A 344 15.50 -2.66 2.29
C ARG A 344 15.50 -3.64 1.12
N PRO A 345 15.27 -3.18 -0.13
CA PRO A 345 15.20 -4.05 -1.31
C PRO A 345 16.45 -4.92 -1.48
N ALA A 346 17.63 -4.40 -1.15
CA ALA A 346 18.90 -5.13 -1.21
C ALA A 346 18.95 -6.40 -0.32
N GLN A 347 18.09 -6.54 0.70
CA GLN A 347 18.00 -7.78 1.49
C GLN A 347 17.32 -8.93 0.73
N PHE A 348 16.68 -8.63 -0.39
CA PHE A 348 15.99 -9.60 -1.25
C PHE A 348 16.69 -9.81 -2.60
N ALA A 349 17.83 -9.17 -2.84
CA ALA A 349 18.70 -9.50 -3.97
C ALA A 349 19.45 -10.80 -3.68
N GLY A 350 19.58 -11.67 -4.68
CA GLY A 350 20.29 -12.96 -4.60
C GLY A 350 21.21 -13.21 -5.78
#